data_AF-A0A9E3ES21-F1
#
_entry.id   AF-A0A9E3ES21-F1
#
_cell.length_a   1.000
_cell.length_b   1.000
_cell.length_c   1.000
_cell.angle_alpha   90.00
_cell.angle_beta   90.00
_cell.angle_gamma   90.00
#
_symmetry.space_group_name_H-M   'P 1'
#
loop_
_entity.id
_entity.type
_entity.pdbx_description
1 polymer ?
#
loop_
_entity_poly.entity_id
_entity_poly.type
_entity_poly.pdbx_seq_one_letter_code
_entity_poly.pdbx_strand_id
1 'polypeptide(L)'
;MVLRSAELHGNLQHLNGMLTTHEAAKQLDLSYWHFMHLVEAGRIPGIRVVDRWLFSPDDLDEYRRSKYGELEDMARAALESPAIELTEKQEIICRHLLNNERPSEIARKLHQSRQAVHSQISLIREKVSRLNPENSTPSTTTRRTSRSKRDQIPL
;
A
#
# COMPACT_ATOMS: atom_id res chain seq x y z
N MET A 1 29.62 -6.12 -35.24
CA MET A 1 28.48 -7.01 -34.97
C MET A 1 27.22 -6.14 -34.96
N VAL A 2 26.43 -6.19 -36.02
CA VAL A 2 25.27 -5.29 -36.23
C VAL A 2 24.09 -5.88 -35.47
N LEU A 3 23.61 -5.20 -34.43
CA LEU A 3 22.40 -5.58 -33.71
C LEU A 3 21.23 -5.61 -34.70
N ARG A 4 20.64 -6.79 -34.92
CA ARG A 4 19.51 -6.98 -35.82
C ARG A 4 18.29 -6.25 -35.24
N SER A 5 17.66 -5.40 -36.04
CA SER A 5 16.52 -4.55 -35.68
C SER A 5 15.38 -5.28 -34.96
N ALA A 6 15.19 -6.58 -35.19
CA ALA A 6 14.17 -7.41 -34.54
C ALA A 6 14.37 -7.59 -33.02
N GLU A 7 15.61 -7.69 -32.53
CA GLU A 7 15.91 -7.81 -31.08
C GLU A 7 15.75 -6.47 -30.35
N LEU A 8 15.95 -5.37 -31.07
CA LEU A 8 15.72 -4.01 -30.59
C LEU A 8 14.23 -3.74 -30.37
N HIS A 9 13.37 -4.21 -31.27
CA HIS A 9 11.91 -4.09 -31.14
C HIS A 9 11.34 -4.92 -29.97
N GLY A 10 11.86 -6.13 -29.72
CA GLY A 10 11.46 -6.95 -28.58
C GLY A 10 11.82 -6.31 -27.23
N ASN A 11 13.03 -5.76 -27.11
CA ASN A 11 13.45 -5.05 -25.89
C ASN A 11 12.72 -3.71 -25.69
N LEU A 12 12.41 -2.99 -26.77
CA LEU A 12 11.61 -1.75 -26.70
C LEU A 12 10.15 -2.01 -26.33
N GLN A 13 9.57 -3.16 -26.68
CA GLN A 13 8.23 -3.55 -26.25
C GLN A 13 8.15 -3.76 -24.73
N HIS A 14 9.17 -4.35 -24.10
CA HIS A 14 9.21 -4.51 -22.64
C HIS A 14 9.39 -3.18 -21.89
N LEU A 15 9.95 -2.16 -22.55
CA LEU A 15 10.10 -0.81 -22.01
C LEU A 15 8.84 0.05 -22.24
N ASN A 16 7.96 -0.36 -23.15
CA ASN A 16 6.76 0.36 -23.52
C ASN A 16 5.70 0.12 -22.42
N GLY A 17 5.55 1.09 -21.51
CA GLY A 17 4.65 0.99 -20.36
C GLY A 17 5.36 0.89 -19.01
N MET A 18 6.70 0.81 -18.98
CA MET A 18 7.43 0.97 -17.74
C MET A 18 7.42 2.44 -17.29
N LEU A 19 7.27 2.63 -15.99
CA LEU A 19 7.15 3.95 -15.39
C LEU A 19 8.50 4.43 -14.90
N THR A 20 8.75 5.72 -15.07
CA THR A 20 9.91 6.37 -14.45
C THR A 20 9.75 6.45 -12.93
N THR A 21 10.85 6.66 -12.21
CA THR A 21 10.81 6.83 -10.74
C THR A 21 9.77 7.85 -10.27
N HIS A 22 9.63 8.98 -10.98
CA HIS A 22 8.67 10.00 -10.61
C HIS A 22 7.22 9.57 -10.84
N GLU A 23 6.94 8.89 -11.94
CA GLU A 23 5.60 8.38 -12.24
C GLU A 23 5.22 7.25 -11.28
N ALA A 24 6.14 6.33 -11.03
CA ALA A 24 5.95 5.23 -10.09
C ALA A 24 5.74 5.73 -8.65
N ALA A 25 6.54 6.71 -8.20
CA ALA A 25 6.36 7.35 -6.90
C ALA A 25 4.98 8.03 -6.81
N LYS A 26 4.56 8.75 -7.87
CA LYS A 26 3.24 9.39 -7.93
C LYS A 26 2.10 8.37 -7.88
N GLN A 27 2.23 7.25 -8.60
CA GLN A 27 1.21 6.20 -8.60
C GLN A 27 1.00 5.59 -7.21
N LEU A 28 2.08 5.42 -6.44
CA LEU A 28 1.99 4.93 -5.06
C LEU A 28 1.71 6.03 -4.03
N ASP A 29 1.50 7.29 -4.46
CA ASP A 29 1.42 8.49 -3.60
C ASP A 29 2.64 8.62 -2.64
N LEU A 30 3.83 8.22 -3.08
CA LEU A 30 5.05 8.31 -2.28
C LEU A 30 5.87 9.53 -2.70
N SER A 31 6.60 10.11 -1.75
CA SER A 31 7.66 11.05 -2.09
C SER A 31 8.76 10.32 -2.85
N TYR A 32 9.42 11.02 -3.77
CA TYR A 32 10.53 10.47 -4.56
C TYR A 32 11.59 9.81 -3.66
N TRP A 33 11.98 10.47 -2.58
CA TRP A 33 12.96 9.96 -1.63
C TRP A 33 12.52 8.66 -0.94
N HIS A 34 11.27 8.61 -0.47
CA HIS A 34 10.76 7.39 0.17
C HIS A 34 10.67 6.25 -0.84
N PHE A 35 10.19 6.54 -2.06
CA PHE A 35 10.14 5.56 -3.13
C PHE A 35 11.53 5.00 -3.46
N MET A 36 12.54 5.85 -3.66
CA MET A 36 13.92 5.41 -3.90
C MET A 36 14.47 4.57 -2.75
N HIS A 37 14.18 4.93 -1.50
CA HIS A 37 14.62 4.13 -0.36
C HIS A 37 14.01 2.71 -0.35
N LEU A 38 12.76 2.56 -0.80
CA LEU A 38 12.13 1.24 -0.96
C LEU A 38 12.75 0.42 -2.07
N VAL A 39 13.13 1.07 -3.18
CA VAL A 39 13.85 0.44 -4.29
C VAL A 39 15.24 -0.02 -3.85
N GLU A 40 16.00 0.84 -3.16
CA GLU A 40 17.32 0.52 -2.59
C GLU A 40 17.25 -0.61 -1.56
N ALA A 41 16.18 -0.66 -0.76
CA ALA A 41 15.93 -1.75 0.18
C ALA A 41 15.42 -3.04 -0.48
N GLY A 42 15.28 -3.08 -1.82
CA GLY A 42 14.79 -4.24 -2.57
C GLY A 42 13.32 -4.58 -2.34
N ARG A 43 12.52 -3.63 -1.85
CA ARG A 43 11.08 -3.81 -1.58
C ARG A 43 10.20 -3.60 -2.79
N ILE A 44 10.65 -2.75 -3.73
CA ILE A 44 10.01 -2.53 -5.01
C ILE A 44 11.03 -2.94 -6.08
N PRO A 45 10.76 -3.96 -6.89
CA PRO A 45 11.67 -4.34 -7.96
C PRO A 45 11.65 -3.26 -9.04
N GLY A 46 12.82 -3.00 -9.61
CA GLY A 46 13.00 -2.03 -10.68
C GLY A 46 14.17 -2.44 -11.55
N ILE A 47 14.14 -2.02 -12.81
CA ILE A 47 15.20 -2.27 -13.77
C ILE A 47 15.91 -0.95 -14.03
N ARG A 48 17.23 -0.95 -13.87
CA ARG A 48 18.05 0.21 -14.24
C ARG A 48 18.55 0.03 -15.68
N VAL A 49 18.10 0.89 -16.57
CA VAL A 49 18.54 0.94 -17.97
C VAL A 49 19.37 2.20 -18.16
N VAL A 50 20.66 2.02 -18.41
CA VAL A 50 21.66 3.10 -18.44
C VAL A 50 21.63 3.87 -17.10
N ASP A 51 21.07 5.07 -17.08
CA ASP A 51 20.98 5.94 -15.90
C ASP A 51 19.55 6.22 -15.44
N ARG A 52 18.58 5.43 -15.92
CA ARG A 52 17.19 5.58 -15.53
C ARG A 52 16.66 4.30 -14.89
N TRP A 53 15.97 4.49 -13.78
CA TRP A 53 15.15 3.44 -13.19
C TRP A 53 13.80 3.39 -13.89
N LEU A 54 13.40 2.17 -14.22
CA LEU A 54 12.13 1.85 -14.85
C LEU A 54 11.43 0.78 -14.02
N PHE A 55 10.14 0.97 -13.80
CA PHE A 55 9.32 0.15 -12.92
C PHE A 55 8.15 -0.43 -13.70
N SER A 56 7.90 -1.73 -13.52
CA SER A 56 6.70 -2.35 -14.09
C SER A 56 5.47 -1.87 -13.32
N PRO A 57 4.38 -1.47 -13.99
CA PRO A 57 3.11 -1.20 -13.33
C PRO A 57 2.62 -2.38 -12.48
N ASP A 58 2.83 -3.61 -12.96
CA ASP A 58 2.41 -4.83 -12.26
C ASP A 58 3.15 -5.00 -10.93
N ASP A 59 4.46 -4.72 -10.90
CA ASP A 59 5.28 -4.78 -9.68
C ASP A 59 4.84 -3.74 -8.65
N LEU A 60 4.48 -2.54 -9.12
CA LEU A 60 3.94 -1.49 -8.25
C LEU A 60 2.58 -1.88 -7.68
N ASP A 61 1.74 -2.54 -8.48
CA ASP A 61 0.45 -3.06 -8.05
C ASP A 61 0.59 -4.23 -7.07
N GLU A 62 1.60 -5.08 -7.23
CA GLU A 62 1.90 -6.15 -6.28
C GLU A 62 2.40 -5.58 -4.95
N TYR A 63 3.32 -4.60 -4.99
CA TYR A 63 3.74 -3.88 -3.78
C TYR A 63 2.54 -3.20 -3.09
N ARG A 64 1.65 -2.56 -3.87
CA ARG A 64 0.41 -1.95 -3.39
C ARG A 64 -0.48 -2.97 -2.71
N ARG A 65 -0.77 -4.11 -3.35
CA ARG A 65 -1.57 -5.20 -2.76
C ARG A 65 -0.94 -5.76 -1.50
N SER A 66 0.38 -5.92 -1.45
CA SER A 66 1.06 -6.40 -0.24
C SER A 66 0.88 -5.47 0.96
N LYS A 67 0.73 -4.15 0.73
CA LYS A 67 0.58 -3.15 1.81
C LYS A 67 -0.86 -2.79 2.13
N TYR A 68 -1.72 -2.74 1.12
CA TYR A 68 -3.07 -2.19 1.23
C TYR A 68 -4.16 -3.18 0.81
N GLY A 69 -3.80 -4.34 0.24
CA GLY A 69 -4.74 -5.37 -0.20
C GLY A 69 -5.68 -5.81 0.91
N GLU A 70 -5.17 -6.07 2.12
CA GLU A 70 -6.02 -6.42 3.27
C GLU A 70 -7.10 -5.36 3.56
N LEU A 71 -6.77 -4.07 3.40
CA LEU A 71 -7.71 -2.98 3.64
C LEU A 71 -8.73 -2.84 2.51
N GLU A 72 -8.29 -3.01 1.26
CA GLU A 72 -9.16 -3.02 0.07
C GLU A 72 -10.12 -4.21 0.12
N ASP A 73 -9.64 -5.41 0.43
CA ASP A 73 -10.43 -6.64 0.53
C ASP A 73 -11.44 -6.54 1.66
N MET A 74 -11.03 -6.01 2.83
CA MET A 74 -11.94 -5.74 3.94
C MET A 74 -13.01 -4.70 3.55
N ALA A 75 -12.63 -3.61 2.87
CA ALA A 75 -13.57 -2.59 2.43
C ALA A 75 -14.56 -3.13 1.38
N ARG A 76 -14.09 -4.01 0.48
CA ARG A 76 -14.93 -4.71 -0.49
C ARG A 76 -15.92 -5.64 0.21
N ALA A 77 -15.43 -6.50 1.10
CA ALA A 77 -16.28 -7.41 1.88
C ALA A 77 -17.31 -6.65 2.73
N ALA A 78 -16.92 -5.50 3.28
CA ALA A 78 -17.80 -4.60 4.02
C ALA A 78 -18.95 -4.06 3.16
N LEU A 79 -18.67 -3.63 1.93
CA LEU A 79 -19.67 -3.05 1.03
C LEU A 79 -20.55 -4.11 0.34
N GLU A 80 -20.01 -5.30 0.07
CA GLU A 80 -20.73 -6.39 -0.59
C GLU A 80 -21.69 -7.14 0.35
N SER A 81 -21.47 -7.06 1.67
CA SER A 81 -22.29 -7.77 2.67
C SER A 81 -23.31 -6.84 3.32
N PRO A 82 -24.61 -6.91 2.95
CA PRO A 82 -25.65 -6.04 3.53
C PRO A 82 -25.90 -6.31 5.02
N ALA A 83 -25.42 -7.45 5.53
CA ALA A 83 -25.48 -7.82 6.94
C ALA A 83 -24.50 -7.03 7.81
N ILE A 84 -23.50 -6.36 7.21
CA ILE A 84 -22.65 -5.41 7.92
C ILE A 84 -23.43 -4.11 7.97
N GLU A 85 -24.07 -3.83 9.11
CA GLU A 85 -24.71 -2.54 9.38
C GLU A 85 -23.65 -1.43 9.43
N LEU A 86 -23.18 -1.00 8.26
CA LEU A 86 -22.28 0.12 8.10
C LEU A 86 -23.07 1.40 8.35
N THR A 87 -22.47 2.29 9.11
CA THR A 87 -22.95 3.68 9.14
C THR A 87 -22.59 4.37 7.83
N GLU A 88 -23.33 5.40 7.45
CA GLU A 88 -23.06 6.21 6.25
C GLU A 88 -21.58 6.67 6.17
N LYS A 89 -21.00 7.05 7.32
CA LYS A 89 -19.59 7.43 7.42
C LYS A 89 -18.64 6.27 7.13
N GLN A 90 -18.97 5.06 7.58
CA GLN A 90 -18.17 3.87 7.34
C GLN A 90 -18.23 3.44 5.88
N GLU A 91 -19.40 3.54 5.23
CA GLU A 91 -19.51 3.32 3.79
C GLU A 91 -18.62 4.28 2.99
N ILE A 92 -18.66 5.57 3.33
CA ILE A 92 -17.83 6.59 2.67
C ILE A 92 -16.34 6.24 2.82
N ILE A 93 -15.91 5.84 4.03
CA ILE A 93 -14.53 5.40 4.27
C ILE A 93 -14.19 4.16 3.42
N CYS A 94 -15.07 3.15 3.37
CA CYS A 94 -14.85 1.96 2.53
C CYS A 94 -14.73 2.31 1.04
N ARG A 95 -15.57 3.22 0.52
CA ARG A 95 -15.48 3.69 -0.87
C ARG A 95 -14.16 4.40 -1.15
N HIS A 96 -13.67 5.25 -0.24
CA HIS A 96 -12.36 5.88 -0.40
C HIS A 96 -11.20 4.88 -0.32
N LEU A 97 -11.29 3.86 0.55
CA LEU A 97 -10.31 2.77 0.60
C LEU A 97 -10.27 1.99 -0.72
N LEU A 98 -11.42 1.73 -1.35
CA LEU A 98 -11.49 1.10 -2.68
C LEU A 98 -10.92 2.00 -3.79
N ASN A 99 -10.99 3.33 -3.62
CA ASN A 99 -10.37 4.29 -4.53
C ASN A 99 -8.87 4.49 -4.28
N ASN A 100 -8.23 3.61 -3.49
CA ASN A 100 -6.82 3.64 -3.14
C ASN A 100 -6.38 4.87 -2.33
N GLU A 101 -7.33 5.55 -1.68
CA GLU A 101 -6.99 6.71 -0.86
C GLU A 101 -6.42 6.27 0.48
N ARG A 102 -5.37 6.96 0.92
CA ARG A 102 -4.75 6.64 2.21
C ARG A 102 -5.63 7.12 3.36
N PRO A 103 -5.62 6.43 4.52
CA PRO A 103 -6.33 6.88 5.72
C PRO A 103 -6.05 8.35 6.11
N SER A 104 -4.85 8.86 5.80
CA SER A 104 -4.50 10.27 6.00
C SER A 104 -5.21 11.24 5.06
N GLU A 105 -5.43 10.85 3.81
CA GLU A 105 -6.12 11.66 2.81
C GLU A 105 -7.63 11.65 3.07
N ILE A 106 -8.16 10.48 3.41
CA ILE A 106 -9.53 10.29 3.88
C ILE A 106 -9.80 11.21 5.08
N ALA A 107 -8.89 11.23 6.06
CA ALA A 107 -9.00 12.12 7.22
C ALA A 107 -9.05 13.60 6.82
N ARG A 108 -8.26 14.03 5.84
CA ARG A 108 -8.28 15.42 5.33
C ARG A 108 -9.60 15.74 4.64
N LYS A 109 -10.11 14.85 3.79
CA LYS A 109 -11.36 15.05 3.04
C LYS A 109 -12.60 15.05 3.96
N LEU A 110 -12.60 14.17 4.95
CA LEU A 110 -13.69 14.08 5.94
C LEU A 110 -13.57 15.12 7.06
N HIS A 111 -12.54 15.97 7.05
CA HIS A 111 -12.23 16.92 8.13
C HIS A 111 -12.17 16.26 9.52
N GLN A 112 -11.61 15.05 9.59
CA GLN A 112 -11.49 14.25 10.81
C GLN A 112 -10.02 14.06 11.21
N SER A 113 -9.81 13.69 12.47
CA SER A 113 -8.47 13.30 12.91
C SER A 113 -8.07 11.96 12.29
N ARG A 114 -6.77 11.77 12.00
CA ARG A 114 -6.24 10.50 11.50
C ARG A 114 -6.57 9.34 12.44
N GLN A 115 -6.54 9.59 13.75
CA GLN A 115 -6.91 8.62 14.78
C GLN A 115 -8.39 8.20 14.70
N ALA A 116 -9.30 9.15 14.42
CA ALA A 116 -10.70 8.83 14.24
C ALA A 116 -10.93 7.90 13.02
N VAL A 117 -10.27 8.18 11.89
CA VAL A 117 -10.34 7.31 10.70
C VAL A 117 -9.79 5.92 11.00
N HIS A 118 -8.63 5.81 11.66
CA HIS A 118 -8.10 4.51 12.07
C HIS A 118 -9.04 3.75 13.02
N SER A 119 -9.68 4.44 13.96
CA SER A 119 -10.68 3.84 14.85
C SER A 119 -11.88 3.28 14.06
N GLN A 120 -12.39 4.03 13.07
CA GLN A 120 -13.47 3.55 12.21
C GLN A 120 -13.05 2.34 11.38
N ILE A 121 -11.84 2.33 10.83
CA ILE A 121 -11.29 1.18 10.09
C ILE A 121 -11.23 -0.06 10.99
N SER A 122 -10.78 0.08 12.24
CA SER A 122 -10.76 -1.02 13.20
C SER A 122 -12.15 -1.57 13.51
N LEU A 123 -13.15 -0.70 13.66
CA LEU A 123 -14.54 -1.11 13.87
C LEU A 123 -15.12 -1.84 12.65
N ILE A 124 -14.81 -1.37 11.44
CA ILE A 124 -15.22 -2.04 10.19
C ILE A 124 -14.56 -3.42 10.12
N ARG A 125 -13.25 -3.52 10.42
CA ARG A 125 -12.53 -4.80 10.48
C ARG A 125 -13.21 -5.76 11.44
N GLU A 126 -13.53 -5.31 12.66
CA GLU A 126 -14.20 -6.15 13.66
C GLU A 126 -15.58 -6.64 13.17
N LYS A 127 -16.38 -5.76 12.56
CA LYS A 127 -17.69 -6.14 12.01
C LYS A 127 -17.55 -7.18 10.89
N VAL A 128 -16.61 -6.98 9.97
CA VAL A 128 -16.31 -7.92 8.88
C VAL A 128 -15.85 -9.27 9.46
N SER A 129 -14.94 -9.28 10.44
CA SER A 129 -14.44 -10.51 11.07
C SER A 129 -15.53 -11.29 11.81
N ARG A 130 -16.53 -10.61 12.40
CA ARG A 130 -17.65 -11.30 13.08
C ARG A 130 -18.56 -12.05 12.12
N LEU A 131 -18.67 -11.59 10.87
CA LEU A 131 -19.52 -12.21 9.86
C LEU A 131 -18.78 -13.21 8.97
N ASN A 132 -17.44 -13.14 8.91
CA ASN A 132 -16.61 -14.05 8.14
C ASN A 132 -15.60 -14.79 9.05
N PRO A 133 -16.06 -15.79 9.83
CA PRO A 133 -15.23 -16.48 10.83
C PRO A 133 -14.07 -17.30 10.24
N GLU A 134 -14.06 -17.58 8.93
CA GLU A 134 -13.04 -18.42 8.29
C GLU A 134 -11.66 -17.76 8.11
N ASN A 135 -11.54 -16.43 8.21
CA ASN A 135 -10.25 -15.72 8.05
C ASN A 135 -9.62 -15.24 9.38
N SER A 136 -9.96 -15.88 10.50
CA SER A 136 -9.44 -15.54 11.82
C SER A 136 -8.00 -16.03 12.05
N THR A 137 -7.03 -15.53 11.29
CA THR A 137 -5.63 -15.57 11.72
C THR A 137 -5.36 -14.42 12.71
N PRO A 138 -4.90 -14.71 13.93
CA PRO A 138 -4.65 -13.68 14.93
C PRO A 138 -3.40 -12.89 14.54
N SER A 139 -3.58 -11.64 14.10
CA SER A 139 -2.49 -10.69 13.93
C SER A 139 -1.84 -10.47 15.30
N THR A 140 -0.64 -11.04 15.46
CA THR A 140 0.15 -10.91 16.67
C THR A 140 0.47 -9.43 16.88
N THR A 141 -0.13 -8.85 17.91
CA THR A 141 0.23 -7.55 18.48
C THR A 141 1.74 -7.51 18.70
N THR A 142 2.48 -6.90 17.76
CA THR A 142 3.87 -6.54 17.98
C THR A 142 3.87 -5.39 18.98
N ARG A 143 3.90 -5.75 20.25
CA ARG A 143 4.07 -4.87 21.40
C ARG A 143 5.40 -4.13 21.23
N ARG A 144 5.35 -2.91 20.67
CA ARG A 144 6.49 -1.98 20.68
C ARG A 144 6.86 -1.73 22.14
N THR A 145 7.92 -2.36 22.61
CA THR A 145 8.54 -2.04 23.89
C THR A 145 9.15 -0.64 23.76
N SER A 146 8.74 0.25 24.65
CA SER A 146 9.32 1.57 24.85
C SER A 146 10.82 1.42 25.16
N ARG A 147 11.65 2.08 24.35
CA ARG A 147 13.10 2.23 24.53
C ARG A 147 13.39 2.88 25.89
N SER A 148 13.69 2.06 26.89
CA SER A 148 14.14 2.50 28.22
C SER A 148 15.63 2.86 28.18
N LYS A 149 15.87 4.17 28.25
CA LYS A 149 16.89 4.87 29.05
C LYS A 149 18.05 4.05 29.67
N ARG A 150 19.26 4.33 29.18
CA ARG A 150 20.60 4.33 29.84
C ARG A 150 20.87 3.25 30.89
N ASP A 151 21.64 2.24 30.51
CA ASP A 151 22.50 1.50 31.44
C ASP A 151 23.89 2.12 31.47
N GLN A 152 24.36 2.39 32.68
CA GLN A 152 25.69 2.90 33.02
C GLN A 152 26.69 1.75 32.97
N ILE A 153 27.89 2.03 32.48
CA ILE A 153 29.04 1.12 32.49
C ILE A 153 29.77 1.31 33.83
N PRO A 154 29.99 0.27 34.66
CA PRO A 154 30.94 0.34 35.75
C PRO A 154 32.34 -0.07 35.27
N LEU A 155 33.34 0.72 35.69
CA LEU A 155 34.75 0.32 35.78
C LEU A 155 35.00 -0.40 37.11
#